data_AF-A0A7K8EMF5-F1
#
_entry.id   AF-A0A7K8EMF5-F1
#
_cell.length_a   1.000
_cell.length_b   1.000
_cell.length_c   1.000
_cell.angle_alpha   90.00
_cell.angle_beta   90.00
_cell.angle_gamma   90.00
#
_symmetry.space_group_name_H-M   'P 1'
#
loop_
_entity.id
_entity.type
_entity.pdbx_description
1 polymer ?
#
loop_
_entity_poly.entity_id
_entity_poly.type
_entity_poly.pdbx_seq_one_letter_code
_entity_poly.pdbx_strand_id
1 'polypeptide(L)'
;AYRMKKNDQNKKDTMERIQKVRSMWTLIVEMLTSLKKEKEVVDSVLEDCVNPCILNGTDVVLSVPGLLTYTVESNKYGFCTGNLYEDGKLNFLTVIQLLNEALMTLRDEHCPCDLKTLLRIEDVVTSYKEVLQKLNTKSLSRKQQHCEPNLQSTSREQEIWESKWKTILGQCPLNLIIRDDLVSSLYFI
;
A
#
# COMPACT_ATOMS: atom_id res chain seq x y z
N ALA A 1 15.28 0.00 -107.78
CA ALA A 1 14.36 -0.61 -106.79
C ALA A 1 15.07 -1.09 -105.51
N TYR A 2 16.18 -1.84 -105.58
CA TYR A 2 16.80 -2.51 -104.42
C TYR A 2 17.39 -1.55 -103.35
N ARG A 3 17.96 -0.40 -103.75
CA ARG A 3 18.53 0.59 -102.81
C ARG A 3 17.47 1.33 -101.97
N MET A 4 16.28 1.57 -102.52
CA MET A 4 15.20 2.26 -101.79
C MET A 4 14.63 1.37 -100.67
N LYS A 5 14.36 0.09 -100.96
CA LYS A 5 13.88 -0.88 -99.95
C LYS A 5 14.84 -1.06 -98.76
N LYS A 6 16.17 -1.04 -98.99
CA LYS A 6 17.17 -1.15 -97.91
C LYS A 6 17.20 0.08 -97.00
N ASN A 7 16.93 1.27 -97.55
CA ASN A 7 16.91 2.52 -96.79
C ASN A 7 15.65 2.62 -95.90
N ASP A 8 14.50 2.18 -96.40
CA ASP A 8 13.26 2.17 -95.63
C ASP A 8 13.30 1.16 -94.47
N GLN A 9 13.91 -0.01 -94.69
CA GLN A 9 14.13 -1.01 -93.64
C GLN A 9 15.07 -0.49 -92.53
N ASN A 10 16.13 0.24 -92.88
CA ASN A 10 17.08 0.79 -91.91
C ASN A 10 16.45 1.93 -91.08
N LYS A 11 15.58 2.75 -91.70
CA LYS A 11 14.81 3.78 -90.99
C LYS A 11 13.81 3.16 -90.00
N LYS A 12 13.16 2.06 -90.39
CA LYS A 12 12.24 1.31 -89.52
C LYS A 12 12.97 0.71 -88.31
N ASP A 13 14.13 0.07 -88.52
CA ASP A 13 14.98 -0.46 -87.43
C ASP A 13 15.42 0.64 -86.46
N THR A 14 15.84 1.80 -86.98
CA THR A 14 16.23 2.94 -86.15
C THR A 14 15.05 3.48 -85.33
N MET A 15 13.85 3.56 -85.90
CA MET A 15 12.64 4.00 -85.21
C MET A 15 12.22 3.01 -84.11
N GLU A 16 12.29 1.71 -84.37
CA GLU A 16 11.99 0.66 -83.39
C GLU A 16 12.96 0.71 -82.21
N ARG A 17 14.26 0.92 -82.47
CA ARG A 17 15.28 1.08 -81.42
C ARG A 17 15.04 2.34 -80.58
N ILE A 18 14.73 3.46 -81.21
CA ILE A 18 14.39 4.71 -80.50
C ILE A 18 13.16 4.51 -79.62
N GLN A 19 12.12 3.85 -80.15
CA GLN A 19 10.90 3.59 -79.40
C GLN A 19 11.16 2.67 -78.20
N LYS A 20 11.99 1.64 -78.37
CA LYS A 20 12.38 0.74 -77.29
C LYS A 20 13.13 1.47 -76.17
N VAL A 21 14.09 2.35 -76.53
CA VAL A 21 14.81 3.17 -75.55
C VAL A 21 13.85 4.09 -74.81
N ARG A 22 12.89 4.72 -75.51
CA ARG A 22 11.86 5.57 -74.88
C ARG A 22 10.99 4.77 -73.91
N SER A 23 10.50 3.60 -74.31
CA SER A 23 9.70 2.74 -73.45
C SER A 23 10.47 2.28 -72.20
N MET A 24 11.75 1.93 -72.35
CA MET A 24 12.60 1.57 -71.20
C MET A 24 12.84 2.77 -70.27
N TRP A 25 13.07 3.96 -70.83
CA TRP A 25 13.24 5.19 -70.04
C TRP A 25 11.96 5.54 -69.27
N THR A 26 10.79 5.44 -69.90
CA THR A 26 9.50 5.64 -69.23
C THR A 26 9.32 4.69 -68.05
N LEU A 27 9.61 3.39 -68.24
CA LEU A 27 9.51 2.40 -67.18
C LEU A 27 10.44 2.72 -65.99
N ILE A 28 11.67 3.15 -66.27
CA ILE A 28 12.63 3.56 -65.23
C ILE A 28 12.11 4.78 -64.47
N VAL A 29 11.62 5.80 -65.18
CA VAL A 29 11.09 7.02 -64.55
C VAL A 29 9.87 6.68 -63.69
N GLU A 30 8.94 5.86 -64.19
CA GLU A 30 7.77 5.40 -63.42
C GLU A 30 8.19 4.69 -62.13
N MET A 31 9.14 3.75 -62.21
CA MET A 31 9.67 3.05 -61.04
C MET A 31 10.36 4.00 -60.04
N LEU A 32 11.15 4.96 -60.51
CA LEU A 32 11.78 5.95 -59.64
C LEU A 32 10.74 6.85 -58.97
N THR A 33 9.67 7.21 -59.69
CA THR A 33 8.59 8.03 -59.13
C THR A 33 7.73 7.27 -58.12
N SER A 34 7.50 5.97 -58.29
CA SER A 34 6.75 5.16 -57.32
C SER A 34 7.52 5.02 -56.01
N LEU A 35 8.84 4.82 -56.09
CA LEU A 35 9.73 4.67 -54.93
C LEU A 35 9.99 5.98 -54.18
N LYS A 36 9.71 7.14 -54.79
CA LYS A 36 10.00 8.46 -54.18
C LYS A 36 9.33 8.65 -52.82
N LYS A 37 8.07 8.20 -52.67
CA LYS A 37 7.31 8.33 -51.42
C LYS A 37 7.86 7.41 -50.33
N GLU A 38 8.22 6.18 -50.67
CA GLU A 38 8.81 5.23 -49.71
C GLU A 38 10.17 5.74 -49.22
N LYS A 39 10.97 6.30 -50.13
CA LYS A 39 12.24 6.97 -49.78
C LYS A 39 12.01 8.13 -48.80
N GLU A 40 11.04 9.01 -49.06
CA GLU A 40 10.73 10.15 -48.19
C GLU A 40 10.33 9.72 -46.77
N VAL A 41 9.57 8.63 -46.65
CA VAL A 41 9.21 8.04 -45.34
C VAL A 41 10.45 7.52 -44.62
N VAL A 42 11.33 6.81 -45.32
CA VAL A 42 12.58 6.28 -44.75
C VAL A 42 13.52 7.42 -44.34
N ASP A 43 13.66 8.45 -45.19
CA ASP A 43 14.46 9.65 -44.92
C ASP A 43 13.92 10.38 -43.68
N SER A 44 12.59 10.50 -43.52
CA SER A 44 11.98 11.14 -42.34
C SER A 44 12.23 10.36 -41.05
N VAL A 45 12.14 9.03 -41.09
CA VAL A 45 12.47 8.18 -39.93
C VAL A 45 13.95 8.27 -39.58
N LEU A 46 14.82 8.35 -40.59
CA LEU A 46 16.25 8.56 -40.39
C LEU A 46 16.54 9.93 -39.78
N GLU A 47 15.89 11.00 -40.23
CA GLU A 47 16.03 12.33 -39.62
C GLU A 47 15.54 12.36 -38.16
N ASP A 48 14.44 11.67 -37.85
CA ASP A 48 13.94 11.54 -36.47
C ASP A 48 14.92 10.72 -35.59
N CYS A 49 15.58 9.70 -36.17
CA CYS A 49 16.66 8.96 -35.51
C CYS A 49 17.99 9.74 -35.39
N VAL A 50 18.22 10.77 -36.21
CA VAL A 50 19.43 11.63 -36.17
C VAL A 50 19.37 12.62 -35.01
N ASN A 51 18.21 12.79 -34.39
CA ASN A 51 18.05 13.55 -33.15
C ASN A 51 17.80 12.59 -31.97
N PRO A 52 18.81 11.77 -31.55
CA PRO A 52 18.66 11.03 -30.31
C PRO A 52 18.38 12.06 -29.23
N CYS A 53 17.24 11.97 -28.55
CA CYS A 53 16.97 12.81 -27.38
C CYS A 53 18.16 12.69 -26.43
N ILE A 54 19.04 13.70 -26.44
CA ILE A 54 20.25 13.68 -25.63
C ILE A 54 19.81 13.96 -24.20
N LEU A 55 19.42 12.90 -23.50
CA LEU A 55 19.21 12.89 -22.06
C LEU A 55 20.58 13.00 -21.40
N ASN A 56 21.15 14.21 -21.35
CA ASN A 56 22.42 14.49 -20.67
C ASN A 56 22.22 15.20 -19.32
N GLY A 57 20.98 15.61 -19.02
CA GLY A 57 20.62 16.26 -17.76
C GLY A 57 21.29 17.63 -17.54
N THR A 58 21.82 18.27 -18.58
CA THR A 58 22.59 19.54 -18.44
C THR A 58 21.75 20.67 -17.84
N ASP A 59 20.45 20.70 -18.14
CA ASP A 59 19.52 21.72 -17.63
C ASP A 59 18.86 21.32 -16.30
N VAL A 60 19.21 20.15 -15.73
CA VAL A 60 18.60 19.62 -14.51
C VAL A 60 19.61 19.64 -13.37
N VAL A 61 19.35 20.50 -12.39
CA VAL A 61 20.10 20.53 -11.13
C VAL A 61 19.45 19.55 -10.16
N LEU A 62 20.15 18.47 -9.83
CA LEU A 62 19.68 17.49 -8.85
C LEU A 62 20.28 17.80 -7.48
N SER A 63 19.43 18.24 -6.54
CA SER A 63 19.82 18.42 -5.13
C SER A 63 19.57 17.14 -4.35
N VAL A 64 20.61 16.59 -3.72
CA VAL A 64 20.48 15.40 -2.86
C VAL A 64 20.10 15.83 -1.44
N PRO A 65 19.03 15.29 -0.84
CA PRO A 65 18.68 15.57 0.55
C PRO A 65 19.81 15.14 1.50
N GLY A 66 20.13 15.97 2.50
CA GLY A 66 21.29 15.74 3.39
C GLY A 66 21.24 14.42 4.16
N LEU A 67 20.06 13.91 4.49
CA LEU A 67 19.90 12.59 5.11
C LEU A 67 20.42 11.46 4.19
N LEU A 68 20.10 11.57 2.90
CA LEU A 68 20.54 10.64 1.85
C LEU A 68 22.05 10.73 1.59
N THR A 69 22.59 11.95 1.64
CA THR A 69 24.05 12.16 1.59
C THR A 69 24.74 11.46 2.76
N TYR A 70 24.23 11.67 3.98
CA TYR A 70 24.77 11.03 5.17
C TYR A 70 24.68 9.50 5.12
N THR A 71 23.57 8.92 4.65
CA THR A 71 23.43 7.46 4.56
C THR A 71 24.40 6.85 3.55
N VAL A 72 24.55 7.48 2.38
CA VAL A 72 25.52 7.09 1.35
C VAL A 72 26.96 7.19 1.87
N GLU A 73 27.33 8.31 2.49
CA GLU A 73 28.67 8.52 3.06
C GLU A 73 28.98 7.58 4.22
N SER A 74 27.97 7.26 5.03
CA SER A 74 28.08 6.28 6.13
C SER A 74 28.24 4.84 5.64
N ASN A 75 28.14 4.61 4.32
CA ASN A 75 28.43 3.35 3.63
C ASN A 75 27.71 2.12 4.20
N LYS A 76 26.47 2.29 4.67
CA LYS A 76 25.70 1.19 5.27
C LYS A 76 25.45 0.05 4.28
N TYR A 77 25.34 0.37 2.99
CA TYR A 77 24.90 -0.55 1.96
C TYR A 77 25.79 -0.57 0.70
N GLY A 78 26.75 0.33 0.55
CA GLY A 78 27.77 0.26 -0.53
C GLY A 78 27.31 0.66 -1.93
N PHE A 79 26.14 1.26 -2.10
CA PHE A 79 25.52 1.39 -3.42
C PHE A 79 25.94 2.60 -4.25
N CYS A 80 26.58 3.63 -3.68
CA CYS A 80 27.02 4.82 -4.42
C CYS A 80 28.53 4.99 -4.35
N THR A 81 29.23 4.69 -5.46
CA THR A 81 30.70 4.73 -5.55
C THR A 81 31.22 5.81 -6.51
N GLY A 82 30.34 6.55 -7.18
CA GLY A 82 30.68 7.53 -8.21
C GLY A 82 30.16 8.94 -7.91
N ASN A 83 30.64 9.92 -8.69
CA ASN A 83 30.15 11.30 -8.61
C ASN A 83 28.82 11.45 -9.34
N LEU A 84 27.93 12.29 -8.79
CA LEU A 84 26.63 12.57 -9.41
C LEU A 84 26.77 13.25 -10.78
N TYR A 85 27.83 14.03 -10.95
CA TYR A 85 28.20 14.66 -12.21
C TYR A 85 29.59 14.19 -12.64
N GLU A 86 29.70 13.73 -13.88
CA GLU A 86 30.96 13.39 -14.54
C GLU A 86 31.08 14.23 -15.82
N ASP A 87 32.20 14.93 -15.98
CA ASP A 87 32.45 15.84 -17.11
C ASP A 87 31.33 16.89 -17.35
N GLY A 88 30.72 17.37 -16.26
CA GLY A 88 29.62 18.33 -16.31
C GLY A 88 28.28 17.76 -16.78
N LYS A 89 28.18 16.44 -16.96
CA LYS A 89 26.95 15.72 -17.30
C LYS A 89 26.49 14.87 -16.12
N LEU A 90 25.19 14.64 -16.05
CA LEU A 90 24.62 13.82 -15.00
C LEU A 90 25.04 12.35 -15.21
N ASN A 91 25.61 11.73 -14.17
CA ASN A 91 25.89 10.30 -14.19
C ASN A 91 24.62 9.53 -13.81
N PHE A 92 23.89 9.06 -14.82
CA PHE A 92 22.63 8.34 -14.62
C PHE A 92 22.77 7.05 -13.79
N LEU A 93 23.93 6.39 -13.86
CA LEU A 93 24.18 5.20 -13.05
C LEU A 93 24.17 5.57 -11.57
N THR A 94 24.89 6.64 -11.22
CA THR A 94 24.92 7.16 -9.85
C THR A 94 23.57 7.69 -9.40
N VAL A 95 22.79 8.31 -10.29
CA VAL A 95 21.40 8.74 -9.99
C VAL A 95 20.50 7.55 -9.66
N ILE A 96 20.57 6.48 -10.45
CA ILE A 96 19.77 5.26 -10.21
C ILE A 96 20.18 4.61 -8.88
N GLN A 97 21.48 4.54 -8.60
CA GLN A 97 21.99 4.04 -7.34
C GLN A 97 21.50 4.87 -6.14
N LEU A 98 21.51 6.20 -6.27
CA LEU A 98 21.02 7.12 -5.22
C LEU A 98 19.51 6.97 -4.99
N LEU A 99 18.73 6.79 -6.05
CA LEU A 99 17.29 6.53 -5.95
C LEU A 99 17.01 5.20 -5.25
N ASN A 100 17.78 4.16 -5.54
CA ASN A 100 17.65 2.88 -4.84
C ASN A 100 17.97 3.01 -3.35
N GLU A 101 19.00 3.77 -2.97
CA GLU A 101 19.31 4.07 -1.57
C GLU A 101 18.19 4.85 -0.87
N ALA A 102 17.56 5.78 -1.58
CA ALA A 102 16.41 6.53 -1.05
C ALA A 102 15.24 5.59 -0.72
N LEU A 103 14.94 4.67 -1.62
CA LEU A 103 13.88 3.67 -1.43
C LEU A 103 14.21 2.69 -0.30
N MET A 104 15.47 2.28 -0.17
CA MET A 104 15.94 1.43 0.91
C MET A 104 15.84 2.13 2.27
N THR A 105 16.27 3.39 2.34
CA THR A 105 16.15 4.22 3.55
C THR A 105 14.70 4.37 3.97
N LEU A 106 13.80 4.67 3.02
CA LEU A 106 12.35 4.76 3.28
C LEU A 106 11.77 3.44 3.82
N ARG A 107 12.18 2.31 3.23
CA ARG A 107 11.75 0.98 3.69
C ARG A 107 12.22 0.71 5.12
N ASP A 108 13.49 1.00 5.40
CA ASP A 108 14.10 0.70 6.69
C ASP A 108 13.60 1.62 7.82
N GLU A 109 13.20 2.86 7.50
CA GLU A 109 12.51 3.75 8.45
C GLU A 109 11.12 3.23 8.82
N HIS A 110 10.39 2.64 7.87
CA HIS A 110 9.04 2.11 8.11
C HIS A 110 8.99 0.74 8.81
N CYS A 111 10.07 -0.05 8.81
CA CYS A 111 9.98 -1.49 9.10
C CYS A 111 10.18 -1.98 10.56
N PRO A 112 10.87 -1.29 11.51
CA PRO A 112 11.06 -1.84 12.87
C PRO A 112 10.15 -1.27 13.97
N CYS A 113 9.53 -0.09 13.77
CA CYS A 113 8.78 0.58 14.83
C CYS A 113 7.37 0.03 15.00
N ASP A 114 6.67 -0.30 13.92
CA ASP A 114 5.26 -0.74 13.98
C ASP A 114 5.13 -2.14 14.59
N LEU A 115 6.05 -3.06 14.28
CA LEU A 115 6.00 -4.44 14.80
C LEU A 115 6.32 -4.51 16.30
N LYS A 116 7.32 -3.75 16.77
CA LYS A 116 7.66 -3.67 18.21
C LYS A 116 6.56 -3.01 19.03
N THR A 117 5.85 -2.06 18.42
CA THR A 117 4.75 -1.36 19.09
C THR A 117 3.52 -2.27 19.19
N LEU A 118 3.23 -3.05 18.16
CA LEU A 118 2.19 -4.09 18.19
C LEU A 118 2.45 -5.16 19.26
N LEU A 119 3.68 -5.69 19.32
CA LEU A 119 4.06 -6.68 20.34
C LEU A 119 3.92 -6.12 21.77
N ARG A 120 4.33 -4.86 22.00
CA ARG A 120 4.13 -4.20 23.31
C ARG A 120 2.65 -4.03 23.66
N ILE A 121 1.80 -3.71 22.69
CA ILE A 121 0.36 -3.58 22.92
C ILE A 121 -0.24 -4.94 23.27
N GLU A 122 0.17 -6.01 22.59
CA GLU A 122 -0.28 -7.38 22.86
C GLU A 122 0.12 -7.84 24.28
N ASP A 123 1.35 -7.59 24.70
CA ASP A 123 1.83 -7.90 26.06
C ASP A 123 1.05 -7.13 27.14
N VAL A 124 0.74 -5.86 26.89
CA VAL A 124 -0.05 -5.04 27.82
C VAL A 124 -1.49 -5.55 27.91
N VAL A 125 -2.12 -5.84 26.77
CA VAL A 125 -3.51 -6.34 26.73
C VAL A 125 -3.64 -7.70 27.41
N THR A 126 -2.69 -8.60 27.19
CA THR A 126 -2.66 -9.92 27.85
C THR A 126 -2.48 -9.78 29.36
N SER A 127 -1.57 -8.91 29.82
CA SER A 127 -1.40 -8.61 31.24
C SER A 127 -2.68 -8.07 31.89
N TYR A 128 -3.35 -7.10 31.26
CA TYR A 128 -4.62 -6.58 31.78
C TYR A 128 -5.72 -7.65 31.82
N LYS A 129 -5.78 -8.52 30.82
CA LYS A 129 -6.74 -9.64 30.78
C LYS A 129 -6.53 -10.61 31.95
N GLU A 130 -5.28 -10.97 32.27
CA GLU A 130 -4.96 -11.82 33.41
C GLU A 130 -5.33 -11.17 34.75
N VAL A 131 -5.01 -9.88 34.91
CA VAL A 131 -5.35 -9.11 36.11
C VAL A 131 -6.87 -9.03 36.30
N LEU A 132 -7.62 -8.76 35.23
CA LEU A 132 -9.09 -8.72 35.25
C LEU A 132 -9.68 -10.10 35.57
N GLN A 133 -9.16 -11.18 34.99
CA GLN A 133 -9.58 -12.53 35.33
C GLN A 133 -9.34 -12.84 36.80
N LYS A 134 -8.17 -12.49 37.34
CA LYS A 134 -7.83 -12.67 38.77
C LYS A 134 -8.71 -11.83 39.70
N LEU A 135 -9.10 -10.63 39.29
CA LEU A 135 -10.04 -9.80 40.04
C LEU A 135 -11.46 -10.38 40.01
N ASN A 136 -11.90 -10.88 38.87
CA ASN A 136 -13.21 -11.52 38.73
C ASN A 136 -13.32 -12.83 39.53
N THR A 137 -12.27 -13.66 39.54
CA THR A 137 -12.28 -14.87 40.38
C THR A 137 -12.35 -14.51 41.86
N LYS A 138 -11.54 -13.53 42.31
CA LYS A 138 -11.58 -13.04 43.70
C LYS A 138 -12.92 -12.40 44.09
N SER A 139 -13.60 -11.72 43.17
CA SER A 139 -14.90 -11.11 43.44
C SER A 139 -16.00 -12.18 43.52
N LEU A 140 -15.92 -13.21 42.69
CA LEU A 140 -16.82 -14.36 42.73
C LEU A 140 -16.64 -15.16 44.04
N SER A 141 -15.39 -15.44 44.45
CA SER A 141 -15.11 -16.12 45.72
C SER A 141 -15.62 -15.33 46.94
N ARG A 142 -15.50 -13.99 46.93
CA ARG A 142 -16.06 -13.14 47.99
C ARG A 142 -17.58 -13.20 48.04
N LYS A 143 -18.26 -13.16 46.89
CA LYS A 143 -19.72 -13.32 46.83
C LYS A 143 -20.16 -14.68 47.36
N GLN A 144 -19.42 -15.74 47.05
CA GLN A 144 -19.73 -17.10 47.52
C GLN A 144 -19.53 -17.25 49.02
N GLN A 145 -18.48 -16.66 49.60
CA GLN A 145 -18.25 -16.64 51.06
C GLN A 145 -19.32 -15.87 51.85
N HIS A 146 -19.87 -14.79 51.28
CA HIS A 146 -20.95 -14.03 51.94
C HIS A 146 -22.35 -14.63 51.73
N CYS A 147 -22.51 -15.58 50.80
CA CYS A 147 -23.78 -16.23 50.48
C CYS A 147 -23.96 -17.62 51.10
N GLU A 148 -23.05 -18.10 51.94
CA GLU A 148 -23.33 -19.22 52.86
C GLU A 148 -23.79 -18.65 54.21
N PRO A 149 -25.08 -18.33 54.41
CA PRO A 149 -25.58 -18.10 55.75
C PRO A 149 -25.50 -19.42 56.50
N ASN A 150 -24.76 -19.44 57.61
CA ASN A 150 -24.77 -20.54 58.55
C ASN A 150 -26.15 -20.59 59.25
N LEU A 151 -27.14 -21.13 58.53
CA LEU A 151 -28.58 -21.13 58.84
C LEU A 151 -28.90 -21.67 60.24
N GLN A 152 -28.06 -22.56 60.78
CA GLN A 152 -28.24 -23.12 62.11
C GLN A 152 -27.89 -22.12 63.23
N SER A 153 -26.85 -21.32 63.05
CA SER A 153 -26.44 -20.33 64.05
C SER A 153 -27.44 -19.17 64.14
N THR A 154 -27.94 -18.70 62.99
CA THR A 154 -28.89 -17.60 62.91
C THR A 154 -30.27 -17.96 63.47
N SER A 155 -30.74 -19.19 63.27
CA SER A 155 -32.01 -19.67 63.84
C SER A 155 -31.99 -19.68 65.36
N ARG A 156 -30.89 -20.13 65.98
CA ARG A 156 -30.80 -20.24 67.44
C ARG A 156 -30.67 -18.87 68.12
N GLU A 157 -29.90 -17.96 67.53
CA GLU A 157 -29.81 -16.58 68.02
C GLU A 157 -31.15 -15.85 67.88
N GLN A 158 -31.90 -16.11 66.81
CA GLN A 158 -33.23 -15.56 66.60
C GLN A 158 -34.22 -16.04 67.66
N GLU A 159 -34.26 -17.33 67.99
CA GLU A 159 -35.11 -17.85 69.08
C GLU A 159 -34.78 -17.23 70.44
N ILE A 160 -33.49 -17.00 70.72
CA ILE A 160 -33.04 -16.34 71.96
C ILE A 160 -33.52 -14.89 71.98
N TRP A 161 -33.38 -14.16 70.88
CA TRP A 161 -33.85 -12.78 70.77
C TRP A 161 -35.37 -12.70 70.85
N GLU A 162 -36.11 -13.56 70.16
CA GLU A 162 -37.58 -13.62 70.25
C GLU A 162 -38.06 -13.88 71.67
N SER A 163 -37.38 -14.77 72.40
CA SER A 163 -37.67 -15.03 73.82
C SER A 163 -37.44 -13.78 74.68
N LYS A 164 -36.31 -13.08 74.49
CA LYS A 164 -36.02 -11.82 75.21
C LYS A 164 -37.06 -10.73 74.92
N TRP A 165 -37.42 -10.54 73.65
CA TRP A 165 -38.41 -9.56 73.25
C TRP A 165 -39.79 -9.89 73.82
N LYS A 166 -40.20 -11.16 73.81
CA LYS A 166 -41.46 -11.62 74.39
C LYS A 166 -41.53 -11.39 75.90
N THR A 167 -40.41 -11.53 76.61
CA THR A 167 -40.34 -11.21 78.05
C THR A 167 -40.49 -9.71 78.32
N ILE A 168 -39.89 -8.86 77.49
CA ILE A 168 -39.90 -7.40 77.69
C ILE A 168 -41.23 -6.77 77.26
N LEU A 169 -41.80 -7.21 76.14
CA LEU A 169 -42.97 -6.60 75.52
C LEU A 169 -44.28 -7.40 75.75
N GLY A 170 -44.20 -8.56 76.39
CA GLY A 170 -45.34 -9.48 76.57
C GLY A 170 -45.81 -10.17 75.29
N GLN A 171 -45.31 -9.77 74.11
CA GLN A 171 -45.66 -10.31 72.79
C GLN A 171 -44.44 -10.36 71.86
N CYS A 172 -44.50 -11.19 70.81
CA CYS A 172 -43.47 -11.23 69.78
C CYS A 172 -43.65 -10.04 68.80
N PRO A 173 -42.60 -9.25 68.51
CA PRO A 173 -42.69 -8.07 67.62
C PRO A 173 -43.18 -8.41 66.21
N LEU A 174 -42.83 -9.60 65.71
CA LEU A 174 -43.20 -10.05 64.36
C LEU A 174 -44.71 -10.29 64.19
N ASN A 175 -45.43 -10.54 65.29
CA ASN A 175 -46.89 -10.70 65.26
C ASN A 175 -47.66 -9.37 65.21
N LEU A 176 -46.99 -8.23 65.45
CA LEU A 176 -47.59 -6.90 65.32
C LEU A 176 -47.57 -6.45 63.85
N ILE A 177 -46.45 -6.69 63.16
CA ILE A 177 -46.27 -6.30 61.76
C ILE A 177 -47.28 -7.01 60.85
N ILE A 178 -47.59 -8.28 61.12
CA ILE A 178 -48.57 -9.06 60.33
C ILE A 178 -50.01 -8.63 60.62
N ARG A 179 -50.28 -8.03 61.79
CA ARG A 179 -51.63 -7.64 62.20
C ARG A 179 -52.09 -6.33 61.55
N ASP A 180 -51.17 -5.41 61.28
CA ASP A 180 -51.47 -4.12 60.62
C ASP A 180 -51.75 -4.27 59.10
N ASP A 181 -51.20 -5.31 58.45
CA ASP A 181 -51.44 -5.58 57.02
C ASP A 181 -52.83 -6.21 56.75
N LEU A 182 -53.41 -6.92 57.72
CA LEU A 182 -54.73 -7.54 57.56
C LEU A 182 -55.90 -6.55 57.78
N VAL A 183 -55.69 -5.46 58.52
CA VAL A 183 -56.70 -4.41 58.73
C VAL A 183 -56.72 -3.41 57.57
N SER A 184 -55.59 -3.24 56.87
CA SER A 184 -55.47 -2.32 55.74
C SER A 184 -56.13 -2.81 54.44
N SER A 185 -56.48 -4.11 54.34
CA SER A 185 -57.13 -4.68 53.15
C SER A 185 -58.68 -4.58 53.15
N LEU A 186 -59.31 -4.06 54.21
CA LEU A 186 -60.78 -3.94 54.31
C LEU A 186 -61.33 -2.53 54.02
N TYR A 187 -60.46 -1.55 53.71
CA TYR A 187 -60.87 -0.17 53.41
C TYR A 187 -60.78 0.23 51.92
N PHE A 188 -60.62 -0.74 51.02
CA PHE A 188 -60.55 -0.50 49.56
C PHE A 188 -61.55 -1.36 48.74
N ILE A 189 -62.80 -1.47 49.20
CA ILE A 189 -63.97 -1.74 48.34
C ILE A 189 -65.06 -0.72 48.68
#